data_AF-A0A2P5WHZ2-F1
#
_entry.id   AF-A0A2P5WHZ2-F1
#
_cell.length_a   1.000
_cell.length_b   1.000
_cell.length_c   1.000
_cell.angle_alpha   90.00
_cell.angle_beta   90.00
_cell.angle_gamma   90.00
#
_symmetry.space_group_name_H-M   'P 1'
#
loop_
_entity.id
_entity.type
_entity.pdbx_description
1 polymer ?
#
loop_
_entity_poly.entity_id
_entity_poly.type
_entity_poly.pdbx_seq_one_letter_code
_entity_poly.pdbx_strand_id
1 'polypeptide(L)'
;MESEVLEEEDQCSSELNEQPQMLPPPPGTFIDREELIQHVGEFAVSQGYVVTIKQSKRDKVVVLGCDRGGVYRNRRKPIDESAECIRRRRTGSRLTNCPFEVVGKKDDGLWVLTVKNGTHNHEPLKDIAEHPSARRFSEKEVLLIKEMTEAGLKPRQILKRLRQSNPDLLSTPKHVYNVKAKLRQGNMSVRNYKSLKPQKSAVRNNYLSVMEPSWRQHNPPRVPNLIGGRFVDSQSFASIDVINPATQEVVSQVPLTTNEEFRAAVFAAKRAFPSWRNTPSTIRQRIMFKFQELIRRDIDKLAMNITNEHGKALKDAYDDVLCGLEVVEHACGLANLQIGEFVSNISNGVDSYSIREPLGVCAGICPFDFPAMIPLWMFSTAVTCGNTFILKPSEKDPGKKTSVVAKNLKSVEATSYLEGAAVMLAELAAEAGLPNGVLNIVHGSNEIISTICDDDDIKAVSFVGPSTHGHGKSPLSGLVPVSVMKFGNTAKHSSNTEVDISVMGDNDELVSDTWSREAELSLVFLKE
;
A
#
# COMPACT_ATOMS: atom_id res chain seq x y z
N MET A 1 46.87 -64.84 -38.57
CA MET A 1 47.03 -65.23 -37.16
C MET A 1 47.95 -64.19 -36.53
N GLU A 2 47.54 -62.93 -36.35
CA GLU A 2 46.34 -62.37 -35.68
C GLU A 2 46.22 -62.76 -34.20
N SER A 3 46.35 -61.74 -33.35
CA SER A 3 45.81 -61.47 -31.99
C SER A 3 46.87 -60.69 -31.18
N GLU A 4 46.95 -59.35 -31.28
CA GLU A 4 46.23 -58.33 -30.47
C GLU A 4 46.32 -58.62 -28.95
N VAL A 5 47.26 -58.00 -28.22
CA VAL A 5 47.16 -56.69 -27.52
C VAL A 5 46.04 -56.66 -26.48
N LEU A 6 46.39 -56.43 -25.21
CA LEU A 6 45.89 -55.35 -24.35
C LEU A 6 46.54 -55.46 -22.95
N GLU A 7 47.37 -54.46 -22.63
CA GLU A 7 47.85 -54.16 -21.28
C GLU A 7 46.75 -53.38 -20.54
N GLU A 8 46.43 -53.79 -19.31
CA GLU A 8 45.48 -53.09 -18.43
C GLU A 8 46.20 -51.90 -17.76
N GLU A 9 45.84 -50.68 -18.14
CA GLU A 9 46.16 -49.44 -17.43
C GLU A 9 45.18 -49.24 -16.27
N ASP A 10 45.68 -49.27 -15.04
CA ASP A 10 44.91 -49.02 -13.82
C ASP A 10 44.83 -47.51 -13.55
N GLN A 11 43.62 -46.98 -13.71
CA GLN A 11 43.30 -45.56 -13.75
C GLN A 11 43.09 -45.02 -12.32
N CYS A 12 44.16 -44.52 -11.68
CA CYS A 12 44.06 -43.85 -10.39
C CYS A 12 43.65 -42.38 -10.59
N SER A 13 42.37 -42.11 -10.34
CA SER A 13 41.71 -40.80 -10.38
C SER A 13 42.40 -39.76 -9.48
N SER A 14 42.90 -38.70 -10.09
CA SER A 14 43.29 -37.45 -9.42
C SER A 14 42.04 -36.73 -8.89
N GLU A 15 41.76 -36.88 -7.59
CA GLU A 15 40.83 -36.03 -6.88
C GLU A 15 41.33 -34.56 -6.94
N LEU A 16 40.78 -33.79 -7.88
CA LEU A 16 40.86 -32.34 -7.86
C LEU A 16 40.14 -31.87 -6.60
N ASN A 17 40.94 -31.41 -5.65
CA ASN A 17 40.51 -30.79 -4.40
C ASN A 17 39.86 -29.43 -4.71
N GLU A 18 38.63 -29.44 -5.24
CA GLU A 18 37.84 -28.23 -5.49
C GLU A 18 37.42 -27.61 -4.15
N GLN A 19 38.25 -26.71 -3.64
CA GLN A 19 37.82 -25.80 -2.57
C GLN A 19 36.63 -24.97 -3.10
N PRO A 20 35.51 -24.85 -2.37
CA PRO A 20 34.35 -24.09 -2.83
C PRO A 20 34.74 -22.61 -3.04
N GLN A 21 34.85 -22.22 -4.31
CA GLN A 21 35.30 -20.89 -4.70
C GLN A 21 34.16 -19.89 -4.49
N MET A 22 34.38 -18.89 -3.64
CA MET A 22 33.41 -17.81 -3.44
C MET A 22 33.27 -16.99 -4.72
N LEU A 23 32.03 -16.87 -5.20
CA LEU A 23 31.74 -16.13 -6.43
C LEU A 23 31.48 -14.64 -6.15
N PRO A 24 31.79 -13.75 -7.11
CA PRO A 24 31.32 -12.38 -7.09
C PRO A 24 29.82 -12.29 -7.43
N PRO A 25 29.11 -11.25 -6.97
CA PRO A 25 27.72 -11.02 -7.35
C PRO A 25 27.59 -10.81 -8.85
N PRO A 26 26.51 -11.29 -9.49
CA PRO A 26 26.28 -11.07 -10.90
C PRO A 26 26.18 -9.56 -11.19
N PRO A 27 26.71 -9.08 -12.32
CA PRO A 27 26.51 -7.69 -12.73
C PRO A 27 25.01 -7.44 -12.97
N GLY A 28 24.55 -6.23 -12.66
CA GLY A 28 23.15 -5.86 -12.76
C GLY A 28 22.94 -4.35 -12.71
N THR A 29 21.73 -3.94 -13.10
CA THR A 29 21.25 -2.57 -13.00
C THR A 29 20.20 -2.47 -11.90
N PHE A 30 20.25 -1.39 -11.13
CA PHE A 30 19.41 -1.18 -9.96
C PHE A 30 18.80 0.22 -10.04
N ILE A 31 17.58 0.39 -9.54
CA ILE A 31 16.90 1.68 -9.58
C ILE A 31 17.54 2.63 -8.55
N ASP A 32 17.92 2.08 -7.39
CA ASP A 32 18.51 2.85 -6.30
C ASP A 32 19.86 2.29 -5.82
N ARG A 33 20.68 3.19 -5.26
CA ARG A 33 22.00 2.86 -4.69
C ARG A 33 21.87 1.81 -3.59
N GLU A 34 20.82 1.95 -2.80
CA GLU A 34 20.53 1.12 -1.65
C GLU A 34 20.18 -0.31 -2.05
N GLU A 35 19.44 -0.47 -3.15
CA GLU A 35 19.07 -1.75 -3.73
C GLU A 35 20.31 -2.51 -4.21
N LEU A 36 21.23 -1.81 -4.91
CA LEU A 36 22.53 -2.36 -5.32
C LEU A 36 23.34 -2.87 -4.11
N ILE A 37 23.43 -2.08 -3.03
CA ILE A 37 24.17 -2.48 -1.83
C ILE A 37 23.54 -3.70 -1.15
N GLN A 38 22.20 -3.75 -1.12
CA GLN A 38 21.48 -4.88 -0.55
C GLN A 38 21.70 -6.16 -1.37
N HIS A 39 21.54 -6.09 -2.68
CA HIS A 39 21.78 -7.19 -3.60
C HIS A 39 23.20 -7.78 -3.44
N VAL A 40 24.22 -6.92 -3.47
CA VAL A 40 25.62 -7.35 -3.30
C VAL A 40 25.84 -8.03 -1.96
N GLY A 41 25.21 -7.52 -0.90
CA GLY A 41 25.40 -8.09 0.41
C GLY A 41 24.65 -9.40 0.63
N GLU A 42 23.41 -9.54 0.17
CA GLU A 42 22.66 -10.80 0.26
C GLU A 42 23.38 -11.92 -0.49
N PHE A 43 23.88 -11.61 -1.68
CA PHE A 43 24.73 -12.52 -2.45
C PHE A 43 26.04 -12.84 -1.72
N ALA A 44 26.71 -11.85 -1.14
CA ALA A 44 27.93 -12.10 -0.38
C ALA A 44 27.70 -13.09 0.78
N VAL A 45 26.59 -12.93 1.51
CA VAL A 45 26.25 -13.82 2.62
C VAL A 45 25.95 -15.24 2.14
N SER A 46 25.27 -15.41 1.00
CA SER A 46 25.02 -16.75 0.43
C SER A 46 26.31 -17.43 -0.01
N GLN A 47 27.33 -16.66 -0.40
CA GLN A 47 28.67 -17.13 -0.75
C GLN A 47 29.63 -17.19 0.46
N GLY A 48 29.18 -16.89 1.68
CA GLY A 48 30.03 -17.00 2.88
C GLY A 48 31.03 -15.85 3.07
N TYR A 49 30.78 -14.65 2.56
CA TYR A 49 31.56 -13.45 2.89
C TYR A 49 30.65 -12.26 3.22
N VAL A 50 31.22 -11.19 3.79
CA VAL A 50 30.47 -9.96 4.11
C VAL A 50 31.14 -8.79 3.43
N VAL A 51 30.33 -7.87 2.90
CA VAL A 51 30.81 -6.66 2.24
C VAL A 51 30.68 -5.42 3.13
N THR A 52 31.57 -4.46 2.90
CA THR A 52 31.61 -3.17 3.56
C THR A 52 31.87 -2.06 2.55
N ILE A 53 31.40 -0.85 2.86
CA ILE A 53 31.62 0.32 2.00
C ILE A 53 33.06 0.82 2.21
N LYS A 54 33.91 0.67 1.19
CA LYS A 54 35.29 1.18 1.17
C LYS A 54 35.32 2.69 0.87
N GLN A 55 34.56 3.10 -0.15
CA GLN A 55 34.48 4.48 -0.59
C GLN A 55 33.06 4.76 -1.10
N SER A 56 32.55 5.95 -0.82
CA SER A 56 31.28 6.38 -1.41
C SER A 56 31.28 7.88 -1.66
N LYS A 57 30.82 8.28 -2.84
CA LYS A 57 30.40 9.65 -3.16
C LYS A 57 28.89 9.62 -3.37
N ARG A 58 28.15 10.39 -2.57
CA ARG A 58 26.68 10.44 -2.64
C ARG A 58 26.25 10.72 -4.09
N ASP A 59 25.26 9.97 -4.55
CA ASP A 59 24.60 10.08 -5.85
C ASP A 59 25.48 9.87 -7.09
N LYS A 60 26.71 9.35 -6.94
CA LYS A 60 27.63 9.11 -8.07
C LYS A 60 28.24 7.71 -8.08
N VAL A 61 28.90 7.30 -6.98
CA VAL A 61 29.67 6.05 -6.94
C VAL A 61 29.65 5.44 -5.53
N VAL A 62 29.54 4.12 -5.45
CA VAL A 62 29.80 3.32 -4.25
C VAL A 62 30.76 2.19 -4.56
N VAL A 63 31.78 2.02 -3.71
CA VAL A 63 32.76 0.95 -3.79
C VAL A 63 32.57 0.04 -2.58
N LEU A 64 32.25 -1.22 -2.85
CA LEU A 64 32.06 -2.25 -1.84
C LEU A 64 33.24 -3.23 -1.90
N GLY A 65 33.76 -3.62 -0.73
CA GLY A 65 34.81 -4.62 -0.63
C GLY A 65 34.54 -5.57 0.53
N CYS A 66 35.26 -6.69 0.57
CA CYS A 66 35.13 -7.67 1.63
C CYS A 66 35.48 -7.05 3.00
N ASP A 67 34.78 -7.45 4.06
CA ASP A 67 35.02 -7.03 5.45
C ASP A 67 36.42 -7.40 5.96
N ARG A 68 37.01 -8.46 5.40
CA ARG A 68 38.41 -8.87 5.63
C ARG A 68 39.41 -8.08 4.77
N GLY A 69 38.97 -7.08 4.02
CA GLY A 69 39.81 -6.21 3.19
C GLY A 69 40.57 -5.14 3.97
N GLY A 70 41.77 -4.78 3.49
CA GLY A 70 42.63 -3.74 4.07
C GLY A 70 43.61 -4.23 5.14
N VAL A 71 44.33 -3.27 5.74
CA VAL A 71 45.42 -3.52 6.70
C VAL A 71 45.13 -2.78 8.01
N TYR A 72 45.43 -3.42 9.14
CA TYR A 72 45.32 -2.75 10.44
C TYR A 72 46.23 -1.52 10.49
N ARG A 73 45.65 -0.34 10.75
CA ARG A 73 46.45 0.86 11.00
C ARG A 73 47.17 0.69 12.34
N ASN A 74 48.50 0.69 12.31
CA ASN A 74 49.32 0.75 13.52
C ASN A 74 49.10 2.09 14.23
N ARG A 75 48.16 2.13 15.18
CA ARG A 75 48.09 3.21 16.18
C ARG A 75 49.07 2.90 17.31
N ARG A 76 50.37 3.03 17.05
CA ARG A 76 51.38 3.21 18.09
C ARG A 76 52.38 4.26 17.61
N LYS A 77 52.68 5.24 18.47
CA LYS A 77 53.90 6.04 18.38
C LYS A 77 55.10 5.08 18.52
N PRO A 78 56.25 5.35 17.86
CA PRO A 78 57.47 4.61 18.14
C PRO A 78 57.92 4.99 19.56
N ILE A 79 57.80 4.07 20.50
CA ILE A 79 58.53 4.12 21.76
C ILE A 79 59.13 2.74 21.95
N ASP A 80 60.44 2.79 22.13
CA ASP A 80 61.49 1.80 22.34
C ASP A 80 61.19 0.31 22.40
N GLU A 81 62.20 -0.40 21.86
CA GLU A 81 62.49 -1.81 22.07
C GLU A 81 62.37 -2.20 23.55
N SER A 82 61.98 -3.46 23.78
CA SER A 82 61.82 -4.15 25.07
C SER A 82 60.50 -3.98 25.82
N ALA A 83 59.52 -4.85 25.50
CA ALA A 83 58.63 -5.49 26.49
C ALA A 83 57.76 -6.57 25.83
N GLU A 84 57.84 -7.78 26.40
CA GLU A 84 57.14 -9.00 26.00
C GLU A 84 55.60 -8.93 26.07
N CYS A 85 54.97 -9.84 25.31
CA CYS A 85 53.66 -10.45 25.54
C CYS A 85 52.45 -9.53 25.83
N ILE A 86 51.96 -8.82 24.82
CA ILE A 86 50.61 -8.24 24.86
C ILE A 86 49.59 -9.24 24.29
N ARG A 87 48.78 -9.83 25.18
CA ARG A 87 47.64 -10.71 24.87
C ARG A 87 46.80 -10.16 23.71
N ARG A 88 46.97 -10.73 22.51
CA ARG A 88 46.14 -10.41 21.33
C ARG A 88 44.77 -11.07 21.49
N ARG A 89 43.71 -10.25 21.46
CA ARG A 89 42.31 -10.71 21.53
C ARG A 89 42.01 -11.63 20.33
N ARG A 90 41.71 -12.90 20.56
CA ARG A 90 41.18 -13.80 19.52
C ARG A 90 39.77 -13.31 19.15
N THR A 91 39.64 -12.64 18.01
CA THR A 91 38.36 -12.17 17.47
C THR A 91 38.26 -12.72 16.05
N GLY A 92 37.12 -13.30 15.67
CA GLY A 92 36.95 -14.13 14.46
C GLY A 92 37.07 -13.40 13.11
N SER A 93 37.00 -12.06 13.06
CA SER A 93 37.23 -11.30 11.82
C SER A 93 38.64 -10.68 11.83
N ARG A 94 39.62 -11.40 11.25
CA ARG A 94 40.94 -10.85 10.95
C ARG A 94 40.91 -10.21 9.55
N LEU A 95 41.48 -9.02 9.42
CA LEU A 95 41.76 -8.44 8.10
C LEU A 95 42.82 -9.32 7.41
N THR A 96 42.50 -9.87 6.24
CA THR A 96 43.39 -10.70 5.41
C THR A 96 43.90 -9.94 4.19
N ASN A 97 43.66 -8.62 4.13
CA ASN A 97 43.90 -7.80 2.95
C ASN A 97 43.20 -8.37 1.70
N CYS A 98 41.97 -8.85 1.87
CA CYS A 98 41.18 -9.45 0.79
C CYS A 98 41.04 -8.47 -0.41
N PRO A 99 41.36 -8.90 -1.64
CA PRO A 99 41.38 -8.03 -2.81
C PRO A 99 39.99 -7.81 -3.43
N PHE A 100 38.96 -8.53 -2.98
CA PHE A 100 37.59 -8.41 -3.49
C PHE A 100 37.09 -6.96 -3.49
N GLU A 101 36.57 -6.54 -4.64
CA GLU A 101 36.01 -5.20 -4.85
C GLU A 101 34.99 -5.18 -5.98
N VAL A 102 33.84 -4.56 -5.71
CA VAL A 102 32.80 -4.26 -6.69
C VAL A 102 32.41 -2.79 -6.61
N VAL A 103 31.97 -2.23 -7.73
CA VAL A 103 31.65 -0.80 -7.84
C VAL A 103 30.27 -0.63 -8.44
N GLY A 104 29.43 0.13 -7.74
CA GLY A 104 28.21 0.70 -8.29
C GLY A 104 28.46 2.11 -8.81
N LYS A 105 28.19 2.37 -10.09
CA LYS A 105 28.22 3.72 -10.68
C LYS A 105 26.82 4.09 -11.14
N LYS A 106 26.43 5.35 -10.96
CA LYS A 106 25.17 5.86 -11.49
C LYS A 106 25.37 6.25 -12.97
N ASP A 107 24.57 5.66 -13.86
CA ASP A 107 24.56 5.85 -15.31
C ASP A 107 23.11 5.96 -15.80
N ASP A 108 22.78 7.02 -16.54
CA ASP A 108 21.41 7.31 -17.03
C ASP A 108 20.27 7.16 -16.01
N GLY A 109 20.53 7.56 -14.77
CA GLY A 109 19.55 7.48 -13.68
C GLY A 109 19.53 6.14 -12.94
N LEU A 110 20.12 5.08 -13.50
CA LEU A 110 20.21 3.74 -12.92
C LEU A 110 21.59 3.50 -12.28
N TRP A 111 21.67 2.57 -11.34
CA TRP A 111 22.90 2.14 -10.69
C TRP A 111 23.41 0.85 -11.33
N VAL A 112 24.55 0.93 -11.99
CA VAL A 112 25.19 -0.21 -12.68
C VAL A 112 26.26 -0.80 -11.77
N LEU A 113 26.15 -2.11 -11.47
CA LEU A 113 27.13 -2.87 -10.70
C LEU A 113 28.19 -3.48 -11.63
N THR A 114 29.46 -3.19 -11.35
CA THR A 114 30.61 -3.75 -12.05
C THR A 114 31.55 -4.43 -11.06
N VAL A 115 31.95 -5.67 -11.35
CA VAL A 115 32.97 -6.39 -10.57
C VAL A 115 34.35 -5.87 -10.97
N LYS A 116 35.11 -5.29 -10.03
CA LYS A 116 36.51 -4.91 -10.27
C LYS A 116 37.45 -6.07 -10.02
N ASN A 117 37.23 -6.77 -8.91
CA ASN A 117 37.98 -7.96 -8.56
C ASN A 117 37.06 -8.92 -7.81
N GLY A 118 36.78 -10.07 -8.42
CA GLY A 118 35.90 -11.11 -7.86
C GLY A 118 36.62 -12.15 -7.02
N THR A 119 37.95 -12.05 -6.85
CA THR A 119 38.74 -13.07 -6.14
C THR A 119 38.82 -12.78 -4.64
N HIS A 120 38.88 -13.86 -3.86
CA HIS A 120 39.06 -13.84 -2.42
C HIS A 120 40.31 -14.63 -2.04
N ASN A 121 41.00 -14.23 -0.97
CA ASN A 121 42.22 -14.87 -0.48
C ASN A 121 42.03 -15.58 0.87
N HIS A 122 40.79 -15.94 1.19
CA HIS A 122 40.40 -16.62 2.42
C HIS A 122 39.27 -17.58 2.15
N GLU A 123 39.04 -18.54 3.04
CA GLU A 123 37.90 -19.45 2.96
C GLU A 123 36.56 -18.75 3.29
N PRO A 124 35.43 -19.29 2.79
CA PRO A 124 34.09 -18.83 3.15
C PRO A 124 33.79 -19.03 4.65
N LEU A 125 32.95 -18.15 5.19
CA LEU A 125 32.39 -18.24 6.53
C LEU A 125 31.46 -19.45 6.62
N LYS A 126 31.80 -20.40 7.51
CA LYS A 126 31.01 -21.62 7.76
C LYS A 126 29.70 -21.33 8.49
N ASP A 127 29.69 -20.34 9.39
CA ASP A 127 28.50 -19.89 10.11
C ASP A 127 28.46 -18.36 10.21
N ILE A 128 27.37 -17.76 9.70
CA ILE A 128 27.15 -16.32 9.77
C ILE A 128 26.93 -15.84 11.22
N ALA A 129 26.45 -16.70 12.12
CA ALA A 129 26.18 -16.37 13.52
C ALA A 129 27.45 -15.97 14.30
N GLU A 130 28.60 -16.51 13.89
CA GLU A 130 29.91 -16.16 14.46
C GLU A 130 30.40 -14.78 14.01
N HIS A 131 29.87 -14.27 12.89
CA HIS A 131 30.31 -13.01 12.33
C HIS A 131 29.76 -11.79 13.12
N PRO A 132 30.55 -10.73 13.35
CA PRO A 132 30.08 -9.53 14.05
C PRO A 132 28.84 -8.85 13.44
N SER A 133 28.56 -9.06 12.14
CA SER A 133 27.34 -8.54 11.49
C SER A 133 26.06 -9.18 12.03
N ALA A 134 26.08 -10.47 12.43
CA ALA A 134 24.89 -11.17 12.92
C ALA A 134 24.34 -10.62 14.24
N ARG A 135 25.18 -9.86 14.97
CA ARG A 135 24.86 -9.17 16.23
C ARG A 135 24.41 -7.72 16.04
N ARG A 136 24.25 -7.26 14.80
CA ARG A 136 23.70 -5.94 14.48
C ARG A 136 22.18 -6.01 14.51
N PHE A 137 21.56 -4.90 14.90
CA PHE A 137 20.11 -4.75 14.84
C PHE A 137 19.68 -4.36 13.43
N SER A 138 18.51 -4.85 13.01
CA SER A 138 17.84 -4.38 11.80
C SER A 138 17.33 -2.95 11.97
N GLU A 139 16.95 -2.30 10.87
CA GLU A 139 16.39 -0.95 10.90
C GLU A 139 15.11 -0.89 11.77
N LYS A 140 14.23 -1.88 11.60
CA LYS A 140 13.01 -2.04 12.41
C LYS A 140 13.35 -2.22 13.90
N GLU A 141 14.35 -3.05 14.23
CA GLU A 141 14.79 -3.25 15.62
C GLU A 141 15.41 -1.99 16.23
N VAL A 142 16.14 -1.18 15.44
CA VAL A 142 16.70 0.11 15.91
C VAL A 142 15.60 1.13 16.19
N LEU A 143 14.56 1.20 15.36
CA LEU A 143 13.39 2.04 15.61
C LEU A 143 12.66 1.64 16.89
N LEU A 144 12.42 0.34 17.09
CA LEU A 144 11.86 -0.18 18.33
C LEU A 144 12.74 0.12 19.54
N ILE A 145 14.07 0.04 19.41
CA ILE A 145 15.01 0.44 20.47
C ILE A 145 14.85 1.92 20.81
N LYS A 146 14.64 2.79 19.80
CA LYS A 146 14.43 4.23 20.00
C LYS A 146 13.13 4.50 20.76
N GLU A 147 12.00 3.97 20.27
CA GLU A 147 10.69 4.12 20.90
C GLU A 147 10.70 3.61 22.35
N MET A 148 11.20 2.40 22.57
CA MET A 148 11.31 1.85 23.92
C MET A 148 12.27 2.63 24.82
N THR A 149 13.30 3.25 24.24
CA THR A 149 14.21 4.13 24.99
C THR A 149 13.52 5.40 25.42
N GLU A 150 12.70 6.00 24.56
CA GLU A 150 11.90 7.20 24.84
C GLU A 150 10.82 6.90 25.89
N ALA A 151 10.24 5.70 25.86
CA ALA A 151 9.37 5.16 26.92
C ALA A 151 10.11 4.80 28.23
N GLY A 152 11.40 5.11 28.36
CA GLY A 152 12.16 4.97 29.60
C GLY A 152 12.63 3.55 29.94
N LEU A 153 12.55 2.60 29.01
CA LEU A 153 12.86 1.19 29.29
C LEU A 153 14.38 0.94 29.40
N LYS A 154 14.75 0.03 30.31
CA LYS A 154 16.16 -0.36 30.51
C LYS A 154 16.61 -1.30 29.36
N PRO A 155 17.89 -1.25 28.91
CA PRO A 155 18.38 -2.07 27.80
C PRO A 155 18.15 -3.58 27.91
N ARG A 156 18.12 -4.13 29.13
CA ARG A 156 17.77 -5.55 29.37
C ARG A 156 16.31 -5.85 29.04
N GLN A 157 15.39 -4.94 29.38
CA GLN A 157 13.96 -5.06 29.07
C GLN A 157 13.71 -4.90 27.57
N ILE A 158 14.40 -3.94 26.94
CA ILE A 158 14.37 -3.73 25.48
C ILE A 158 14.81 -5.02 24.77
N LEU A 159 15.95 -5.60 25.15
CA LEU A 159 16.43 -6.84 24.53
C LEU A 159 15.49 -8.02 24.79
N LYS A 160 14.85 -8.11 25.97
CA LYS A 160 13.85 -9.14 26.27
C LYS A 160 12.65 -9.05 25.31
N ARG A 161 12.16 -7.83 25.05
CA ARG A 161 11.06 -7.61 24.09
C ARG A 161 11.48 -7.89 22.65
N LEU A 162 12.67 -7.45 22.24
CA LEU A 162 13.20 -7.76 20.91
C LEU A 162 13.35 -9.28 20.70
N ARG A 163 13.71 -10.04 21.74
CA ARG A 163 13.77 -11.51 21.68
C ARG A 163 12.40 -12.19 21.64
N GLN A 164 11.33 -11.55 22.11
CA GLN A 164 9.98 -12.07 21.93
C GLN A 164 9.55 -12.00 20.47
N SER A 165 9.93 -10.93 19.77
CA SER A 165 9.67 -10.78 18.33
C SER A 165 10.67 -11.55 17.46
N ASN A 166 11.90 -11.76 17.95
CA ASN A 166 12.98 -12.44 17.23
C ASN A 166 13.77 -13.36 18.18
N PRO A 167 13.36 -14.63 18.36
CA PRO A 167 14.01 -15.58 19.27
C PRO A 167 15.49 -15.82 18.95
N ASP A 168 15.88 -15.72 17.68
CA ASP A 168 17.25 -15.97 17.18
C ASP A 168 18.19 -14.76 17.32
N LEU A 169 17.79 -13.75 18.10
CA LEU A 169 18.55 -12.53 18.28
C LEU A 169 19.80 -12.75 19.17
N LEU A 170 20.95 -12.88 18.50
CA LEU A 170 22.29 -13.02 19.10
C LEU A 170 22.85 -11.73 19.75
N SER A 171 22.08 -10.64 19.72
CA SER A 171 22.47 -9.36 20.30
C SER A 171 22.51 -9.39 21.82
N THR A 172 23.42 -8.61 22.41
CA THR A 172 23.60 -8.48 23.86
C THR A 172 23.15 -7.10 24.35
N PRO A 173 22.92 -6.89 25.66
CA PRO A 173 22.54 -5.57 26.19
C PRO A 173 23.57 -4.47 25.85
N LYS A 174 24.85 -4.84 25.69
CA LYS A 174 25.91 -3.94 25.26
C LYS A 174 25.65 -3.34 23.87
N HIS A 175 25.07 -4.11 22.95
CA HIS A 175 24.73 -3.61 21.62
C HIS A 175 23.60 -2.57 21.71
N VAL A 176 22.61 -2.77 22.58
CA VAL A 176 21.53 -1.79 22.81
C VAL A 176 22.10 -0.49 23.40
N TYR A 177 23.06 -0.59 24.33
CA TYR A 177 23.79 0.59 24.84
C TYR A 177 24.52 1.35 23.73
N ASN A 178 25.19 0.66 22.81
CA ASN A 178 25.87 1.29 21.68
C ASN A 178 24.87 2.03 20.76
N VAL A 179 23.70 1.44 20.51
CA VAL A 179 22.63 2.11 19.74
C VAL A 179 22.11 3.34 20.48
N LYS A 180 21.79 3.24 21.78
CA LYS A 180 21.41 4.40 22.60
C LYS A 180 22.45 5.52 22.62
N ALA A 181 23.73 5.17 22.68
CA ALA A 181 24.81 6.14 22.65
C ALA A 181 24.87 6.87 21.30
N LYS A 182 24.73 6.14 20.19
CA LYS A 182 24.69 6.73 18.84
C LYS A 182 23.45 7.62 18.64
N LEU A 183 22.27 7.20 19.11
CA LEU A 183 21.03 7.97 19.02
C LEU A 183 21.16 9.32 19.75
N ARG A 184 21.82 9.35 20.93
CA ARG A 184 22.03 10.57 21.70
C ARG A 184 23.00 11.57 21.05
N GLN A 185 23.94 11.11 20.23
CA GLN A 185 24.96 11.98 19.62
C GLN A 185 24.45 12.74 18.38
N GLY A 186 23.17 12.64 18.01
CA GLY A 186 22.62 13.29 16.81
C GLY A 186 23.19 12.76 15.47
N ASN A 187 24.24 11.93 15.50
CA ASN A 187 24.88 11.27 14.36
C ASN A 187 24.02 10.16 13.71
N MET A 188 22.78 9.99 14.15
CA MET A 188 21.87 8.91 13.75
C MET A 188 20.64 9.48 13.03
N SER A 189 20.76 9.71 11.73
CA SER A 189 19.63 9.50 10.83
C SER A 189 19.48 7.97 10.68
N VAL A 190 18.25 7.46 10.79
CA VAL A 190 17.90 6.02 10.68
C VAL A 190 18.51 5.35 9.44
N ARG A 191 18.93 6.12 8.43
CA ARG A 191 19.61 5.68 7.19
C ARG A 191 20.94 4.94 7.34
N ASN A 192 21.64 5.01 8.48
CA ASN A 192 23.03 4.52 8.60
C ASN A 192 23.19 3.12 9.24
N TYR A 193 22.11 2.36 9.44
CA TYR A 193 22.20 0.94 9.83
C TYR A 193 21.41 0.07 8.85
N LYS A 194 22.11 -0.63 7.96
CA LYS A 194 21.53 -1.72 7.18
C LYS A 194 22.25 -3.02 7.57
N SER A 195 21.48 -3.93 8.15
CA SER A 195 21.93 -5.25 8.60
C SER A 195 21.78 -6.23 7.44
N LEU A 196 22.86 -6.96 7.16
CA LEU A 196 22.85 -8.12 6.28
C LEU A 196 22.35 -9.34 7.06
N LYS A 197 21.06 -9.62 6.98
CA LYS A 197 20.48 -10.91 7.41
C LYS A 197 19.53 -11.41 6.31
N PRO A 198 19.75 -12.61 5.77
CA PRO A 198 18.73 -13.27 4.95
C PRO A 198 17.60 -13.78 5.86
N GLN A 199 16.35 -13.66 5.40
CA GLN A 199 15.22 -14.34 6.04
C GLN A 199 15.27 -15.82 5.66
N LYS A 200 15.30 -16.72 6.66
CA LYS A 200 15.09 -18.16 6.42
C LYS A 200 13.59 -18.41 6.32
N SER A 201 13.08 -18.60 5.10
CA SER A 201 11.79 -19.23 4.87
C SER A 201 11.90 -20.75 5.08
N ALA A 202 10.81 -21.33 5.55
CA ALA A 202 10.69 -22.73 5.94
C ALA A 202 10.91 -23.70 4.77
N VAL A 203 11.40 -24.89 5.13
CA VAL A 203 11.60 -26.07 4.30
C VAL A 203 10.37 -26.39 3.43
N ARG A 204 10.54 -26.43 2.09
CA ARG A 204 9.78 -27.34 1.22
C ARG A 204 10.52 -27.66 -0.08
N ASN A 205 10.97 -28.91 -0.15
CA ASN A 205 11.28 -29.81 -1.26
C ASN A 205 11.62 -29.27 -2.66
N ASN A 206 12.80 -29.71 -3.11
CA ASN A 206 13.29 -29.74 -4.48
C ASN A 206 12.30 -30.39 -5.46
N TYR A 207 11.77 -29.59 -6.38
CA TYR A 207 11.56 -29.99 -7.77
C TYR A 207 12.12 -28.87 -8.66
N LEU A 208 12.71 -29.28 -9.77
CA LEU A 208 13.45 -28.49 -10.75
C LEU A 208 12.89 -27.08 -10.99
N SER A 209 13.76 -26.07 -10.81
CA SER A 209 13.50 -24.68 -11.16
C SER A 209 13.37 -24.55 -12.68
N VAL A 210 12.12 -24.53 -13.15
CA VAL A 210 11.76 -23.65 -14.27
C VAL A 210 11.90 -22.24 -13.72
N MET A 211 12.77 -21.41 -14.32
CA MET A 211 12.86 -20.01 -13.96
C MET A 211 11.50 -19.35 -14.21
N GLU A 212 10.77 -19.05 -13.15
CA GLU A 212 9.59 -18.18 -13.25
C GLU A 212 10.06 -16.75 -13.52
N PRO A 213 9.45 -16.03 -14.47
CA PRO A 213 9.85 -14.67 -14.80
C PRO A 213 9.59 -13.68 -13.65
N SER A 214 10.34 -12.58 -13.63
CA SER A 214 10.43 -11.57 -12.56
C SER A 214 9.10 -10.92 -12.13
N TRP A 215 8.04 -10.99 -12.93
CA TRP A 215 6.73 -10.42 -12.57
C TRP A 215 5.98 -11.20 -11.47
N ARG A 216 6.43 -12.41 -11.10
CA ARG A 216 5.85 -13.17 -9.97
C ARG A 216 6.44 -12.83 -8.59
N GLN A 217 7.47 -11.98 -8.49
CA GLN A 217 8.17 -11.71 -7.21
C GLN A 217 7.62 -10.53 -6.38
N HIS A 218 6.65 -9.77 -6.89
CA HIS A 218 5.92 -8.77 -6.11
C HIS A 218 4.48 -9.24 -5.89
N ASN A 219 4.14 -9.65 -4.67
CA ASN A 219 2.72 -9.75 -4.31
C ASN A 219 2.12 -8.34 -4.46
N PRO A 220 1.06 -8.18 -5.27
CA PRO A 220 0.41 -6.89 -5.43
C PRO A 220 -0.11 -6.40 -4.06
N PRO A 221 -0.05 -5.08 -3.77
CA PRO A 221 -0.60 -4.54 -2.54
C PRO A 221 -2.10 -4.83 -2.44
N ARG A 222 -2.54 -5.30 -1.27
CA ARG A 222 -3.96 -5.55 -1.00
C ARG A 222 -4.66 -4.28 -0.53
N VAL A 223 -5.85 -4.02 -1.05
CA VAL A 223 -6.69 -2.87 -0.66
C VAL A 223 -7.29 -3.13 0.72
N PRO A 224 -7.19 -2.21 1.68
CA PRO A 224 -7.79 -2.38 2.99
C PRO A 224 -9.27 -2.00 2.98
N ASN A 225 -10.05 -2.65 3.85
CA ASN A 225 -11.39 -2.16 4.20
C ASN A 225 -11.27 -0.95 5.14
N LEU A 226 -12.24 -0.04 5.11
CA LEU A 226 -12.38 1.02 6.13
C LEU A 226 -13.46 0.58 7.13
N ILE A 227 -13.06 0.25 8.36
CA ILE A 227 -13.97 -0.22 9.40
C ILE A 227 -13.76 0.61 10.67
N GLY A 228 -14.79 1.32 11.10
CA GLY A 228 -14.76 2.09 12.35
C GLY A 228 -13.70 3.19 12.36
N GLY A 229 -13.44 3.82 11.21
CA GLY A 229 -12.43 4.87 11.05
C GLY A 229 -10.99 4.36 10.98
N ARG A 230 -10.78 3.06 10.75
CA ARG A 230 -9.45 2.47 10.56
C ARG A 230 -9.39 1.65 9.28
N PHE A 231 -8.28 1.75 8.57
CA PHE A 231 -7.98 0.86 7.46
C PHE A 231 -7.49 -0.48 8.00
N VAL A 232 -8.20 -1.54 7.63
CA VAL A 232 -7.99 -2.91 8.11
C VAL A 232 -7.69 -3.80 6.91
N ASP A 233 -6.54 -4.46 6.95
CA ASP A 233 -6.19 -5.48 5.95
C ASP A 233 -7.11 -6.71 6.17
N SER A 234 -7.74 -7.18 5.09
CA SER A 234 -8.68 -8.31 5.20
C SER A 234 -7.98 -9.62 5.51
N GLN A 235 -8.59 -10.42 6.37
CA GLN A 235 -8.20 -11.78 6.74
C GLN A 235 -8.59 -12.81 5.67
N SER A 236 -9.38 -12.41 4.66
CA SER A 236 -9.76 -13.28 3.55
C SER A 236 -8.52 -13.77 2.80
N PHE A 237 -8.49 -15.05 2.45
CA PHE A 237 -7.48 -15.62 1.55
C PHE A 237 -7.83 -15.39 0.08
N ALA A 238 -9.09 -15.02 -0.22
CA ALA A 238 -9.54 -14.78 -1.57
C ALA A 238 -9.41 -13.29 -1.91
N SER A 239 -8.93 -13.02 -3.13
CA SER A 239 -8.80 -11.68 -3.67
C SER A 239 -9.04 -11.67 -5.17
N ILE A 240 -9.43 -10.50 -5.69
CA ILE A 240 -9.56 -10.22 -7.11
C ILE A 240 -8.37 -9.35 -7.52
N ASP A 241 -7.70 -9.74 -8.60
CA ASP A 241 -6.60 -8.95 -9.15
C ASP A 241 -7.14 -7.71 -9.89
N VAL A 242 -6.59 -6.54 -9.56
CA VAL A 242 -6.86 -5.27 -10.24
C VAL A 242 -5.83 -5.09 -11.34
N ILE A 243 -6.29 -5.14 -12.58
CA ILE A 243 -5.43 -5.06 -13.76
C ILE A 243 -5.44 -3.62 -14.26
N ASN A 244 -4.27 -3.03 -14.46
CA ASN A 244 -4.20 -1.73 -15.14
C ASN A 244 -4.50 -1.94 -16.63
N PRO A 245 -5.51 -1.25 -17.19
CA PRO A 245 -5.99 -1.54 -18.54
C PRO A 245 -4.97 -1.21 -19.64
N ALA A 246 -4.05 -0.26 -19.38
CA ALA A 246 -3.05 0.14 -20.36
C ALA A 246 -1.84 -0.81 -20.40
N THR A 247 -1.41 -1.33 -19.25
CA THR A 247 -0.20 -2.18 -19.12
C THR A 247 -0.52 -3.67 -19.04
N GLN A 248 -1.77 -4.03 -18.72
CA GLN A 248 -2.21 -5.40 -18.43
C GLN A 248 -1.50 -6.05 -17.23
N GLU A 249 -0.78 -5.26 -16.43
CA GLU A 249 -0.13 -5.72 -15.21
C GLU A 249 -1.10 -5.67 -14.02
N VAL A 250 -0.94 -6.62 -13.08
CA VAL A 250 -1.68 -6.59 -11.82
C VAL A 250 -1.06 -5.54 -10.92
N VAL A 251 -1.86 -4.57 -10.49
CA VAL A 251 -1.35 -3.44 -9.72
C VAL A 251 -1.84 -3.43 -8.28
N SER A 252 -2.99 -4.02 -7.98
CA SER A 252 -3.41 -4.29 -6.60
C SER A 252 -4.32 -5.52 -6.52
N GLN A 253 -4.62 -5.93 -5.29
CA GLN A 253 -5.52 -7.03 -5.00
C GLN A 253 -6.66 -6.58 -4.09
N VAL A 254 -7.89 -6.80 -4.55
CA VAL A 254 -9.10 -6.49 -3.80
C VAL A 254 -9.45 -7.68 -2.93
N PRO A 255 -9.56 -7.56 -1.61
CA PRO A 255 -10.03 -8.67 -0.80
C PRO A 255 -11.51 -8.95 -1.07
N LEU A 256 -11.88 -10.24 -1.09
CA LEU A 256 -13.27 -10.63 -0.88
C LEU A 256 -13.56 -10.54 0.60
N THR A 257 -14.17 -9.43 1.04
CA THR A 257 -14.44 -9.17 2.47
C THR A 257 -15.23 -10.31 3.08
N THR A 258 -14.77 -10.77 4.24
CA THR A 258 -15.42 -11.86 4.98
C THR A 258 -16.73 -11.39 5.62
N ASN A 259 -17.62 -12.33 5.95
CA ASN A 259 -18.85 -12.01 6.69
C ASN A 259 -18.56 -11.39 8.06
N GLU A 260 -17.49 -11.82 8.76
CA GLU A 260 -17.11 -11.21 10.04
C GLU A 260 -16.69 -9.74 9.88
N GLU A 261 -15.92 -9.43 8.84
CA GLU A 261 -15.49 -8.07 8.53
C GLU A 261 -16.65 -7.18 8.12
N PHE A 262 -17.57 -7.71 7.30
CA PHE A 262 -18.80 -7.00 6.94
C PHE A 262 -19.65 -6.68 8.17
N ARG A 263 -19.89 -7.67 9.04
CA ARG A 263 -20.63 -7.47 10.30
C ARG A 263 -19.91 -6.46 11.21
N ALA A 264 -18.58 -6.45 11.21
CA ALA A 264 -17.83 -5.44 11.96
C ALA A 264 -18.03 -4.02 11.40
N ALA A 265 -18.12 -3.86 10.08
CA ALA A 265 -18.44 -2.58 9.43
C ALA A 265 -19.87 -2.10 9.77
N VAL A 266 -20.86 -2.99 9.65
CA VAL A 266 -22.26 -2.70 10.01
C VAL A 266 -22.37 -2.35 11.50
N PHE A 267 -21.71 -3.12 12.38
CA PHE A 267 -21.67 -2.84 13.81
C PHE A 267 -21.05 -1.47 14.12
N ALA A 268 -19.95 -1.11 13.44
CA ALA A 268 -19.32 0.20 13.60
C ALA A 268 -20.25 1.34 13.18
N ALA A 269 -20.94 1.19 12.05
CA ALA A 269 -21.95 2.14 11.58
C ALA A 269 -23.11 2.29 12.57
N LYS A 270 -23.71 1.18 12.98
CA LYS A 270 -24.81 1.15 13.96
C LYS A 270 -24.41 1.77 15.29
N ARG A 271 -23.18 1.54 15.76
CA ARG A 271 -22.67 2.14 16.99
C ARG A 271 -22.47 3.66 16.87
N ALA A 272 -22.04 4.16 15.72
CA ALA A 272 -21.85 5.59 15.48
C ALA A 272 -23.17 6.35 15.26
N PHE A 273 -24.19 5.67 14.75
CA PHE A 273 -25.46 6.28 14.34
C PHE A 273 -26.18 7.09 15.44
N PRO A 274 -26.38 6.63 16.69
CA PRO A 274 -27.09 7.42 17.70
C PRO A 274 -26.43 8.77 18.00
N SER A 275 -25.09 8.80 18.07
CA SER A 275 -24.36 10.07 18.27
C SER A 275 -24.42 10.96 17.02
N TRP A 276 -24.36 10.36 15.84
CA TRP A 276 -24.35 11.11 14.58
C TRP A 276 -25.72 11.70 14.22
N ARG A 277 -26.80 10.92 14.40
CA ARG A 277 -28.20 11.36 14.26
C ARG A 277 -28.49 12.60 15.12
N ASN A 278 -27.97 12.62 16.34
CA ASN A 278 -28.15 13.72 17.29
C ASN A 278 -27.16 14.88 17.12
N THR A 279 -26.18 14.76 16.23
CA THR A 279 -25.27 15.86 15.91
C THR A 279 -26.06 16.96 15.19
N PRO A 280 -26.02 18.24 15.60
CA PRO A 280 -26.80 19.30 14.97
C PRO A 280 -26.51 19.42 13.47
N SER A 281 -27.53 19.73 12.67
CA SER A 281 -27.42 19.86 11.20
C SER A 281 -26.32 20.84 10.78
N THR A 282 -26.17 21.95 11.49
CA THR A 282 -25.12 22.95 11.25
C THR A 282 -23.70 22.43 11.50
N ILE A 283 -23.50 21.47 12.40
CA ILE A 283 -22.20 20.82 12.62
C ILE A 283 -21.90 19.85 11.48
N ARG A 284 -22.90 19.05 11.06
CA ARG A 284 -22.77 18.16 9.88
C ARG A 284 -22.44 18.97 8.62
N GLN A 285 -23.08 20.13 8.46
CA GLN A 285 -22.82 21.08 7.37
C GLN A 285 -21.37 21.60 7.37
N ARG A 286 -20.81 21.97 8.52
CA ARG A 286 -19.41 22.43 8.63
C ARG A 286 -18.40 21.38 8.21
N ILE A 287 -18.68 20.10 8.49
CA ILE A 287 -17.85 18.99 8.00
C ILE A 287 -17.88 18.95 6.47
N MET A 288 -19.03 19.13 5.84
CA MET A 288 -19.11 19.19 4.37
C MET A 288 -18.40 20.41 3.78
N PHE A 289 -18.46 21.58 4.42
CA PHE A 289 -17.68 22.75 4.01
C PHE A 289 -16.17 22.47 4.03
N LYS A 290 -15.68 21.82 5.08
CA LYS A 290 -14.26 21.41 5.13
C LYS A 290 -13.96 20.33 4.10
N PHE A 291 -14.88 19.40 3.89
CA PHE A 291 -14.70 18.31 2.93
C PHE A 291 -14.58 18.80 1.48
N GLN A 292 -15.43 19.74 1.04
CA GLN A 292 -15.29 20.34 -0.31
C GLN A 292 -13.95 21.07 -0.47
N GLU A 293 -13.44 21.73 0.56
CA GLU A 293 -12.13 22.41 0.52
C GLU A 293 -11.00 21.37 0.34
N LEU A 294 -11.06 20.27 1.08
CA LEU A 294 -10.09 19.19 1.01
C LEU A 294 -10.09 18.47 -0.35
N ILE A 295 -11.28 18.24 -0.94
CA ILE A 295 -11.39 17.69 -2.30
C ILE A 295 -10.74 18.65 -3.31
N ARG A 296 -11.03 19.96 -3.24
CA ARG A 296 -10.38 20.95 -4.13
C ARG A 296 -8.87 20.99 -3.95
N ARG A 297 -8.38 20.88 -2.71
CA ARG A 297 -6.93 20.84 -2.40
C ARG A 297 -6.24 19.66 -3.08
N ASP A 298 -6.88 18.49 -3.06
CA ASP A 298 -6.27 17.22 -3.52
C ASP A 298 -6.83 16.72 -4.85
N ILE A 299 -7.51 17.58 -5.63
CA ILE A 299 -8.16 17.22 -6.89
C ILE A 299 -7.18 16.62 -7.90
N ASP A 300 -5.96 17.17 -8.01
CA ASP A 300 -4.92 16.64 -8.90
C ASP A 300 -4.51 15.21 -8.54
N LYS A 301 -4.47 14.90 -7.23
CA LYS A 301 -4.12 13.56 -6.75
C LYS A 301 -5.25 12.58 -7.01
N LEU A 302 -6.50 13.00 -6.80
CA LEU A 302 -7.69 12.19 -7.09
C LEU A 302 -7.78 11.88 -8.58
N ALA A 303 -7.67 12.88 -9.45
CA ALA A 303 -7.72 12.70 -10.90
C ALA A 303 -6.61 11.78 -11.40
N MET A 304 -5.37 11.98 -10.93
CA MET A 304 -4.23 11.13 -11.28
C MET A 304 -4.43 9.68 -10.82
N ASN A 305 -4.99 9.48 -9.63
CA ASN A 305 -5.29 8.14 -9.13
C ASN A 305 -6.34 7.43 -10.00
N ILE A 306 -7.43 8.13 -10.36
CA ILE A 306 -8.46 7.59 -11.25
C ILE A 306 -7.85 7.22 -12.60
N THR A 307 -7.04 8.07 -13.21
CA THR A 307 -6.35 7.76 -14.48
C THR A 307 -5.44 6.53 -14.36
N ASN A 308 -4.72 6.37 -13.25
CA ASN A 308 -3.80 5.24 -13.08
C ASN A 308 -4.50 3.89 -12.85
N GLU A 309 -5.71 3.91 -12.29
CA GLU A 309 -6.47 2.69 -11.97
C GLU A 309 -7.52 2.39 -13.04
N HIS A 310 -8.40 3.34 -13.30
CA HIS A 310 -9.47 3.21 -14.29
C HIS A 310 -8.95 3.31 -15.72
N GLY A 311 -7.88 4.09 -15.97
CA GLY A 311 -7.35 4.31 -17.31
C GLY A 311 -8.06 5.39 -18.13
N LYS A 312 -9.05 6.10 -17.57
CA LYS A 312 -9.68 7.25 -18.26
C LYS A 312 -8.70 8.41 -18.40
N ALA A 313 -8.88 9.24 -19.43
CA ALA A 313 -8.00 10.37 -19.67
C ALA A 313 -8.01 11.32 -18.46
N LEU A 314 -6.88 11.99 -18.22
CA LEU A 314 -6.72 12.84 -17.04
C LEU A 314 -7.78 13.95 -16.97
N LYS A 315 -8.17 14.50 -18.13
CA LYS A 315 -9.25 15.48 -18.23
C LYS A 315 -10.59 14.91 -17.74
N ASP A 316 -10.99 13.74 -18.23
CA ASP A 316 -12.24 13.07 -17.82
C ASP A 316 -12.20 12.69 -16.33
N ALA A 317 -11.02 12.38 -15.79
CA ALA A 317 -10.84 12.15 -14.37
C ALA A 317 -11.00 13.42 -13.52
N TYR A 318 -10.60 14.59 -14.02
CA TYR A 318 -10.93 15.86 -13.37
C TYR A 318 -12.44 16.10 -13.36
N ASP A 319 -13.10 15.89 -14.50
CA ASP A 319 -14.54 16.10 -14.63
C ASP A 319 -15.34 15.15 -13.69
N ASP A 320 -14.92 13.88 -13.56
CA ASP A 320 -15.47 12.92 -12.57
C ASP A 320 -15.39 13.46 -11.13
N VAL A 321 -14.22 13.96 -10.71
CA VAL A 321 -14.05 14.53 -9.36
C VAL A 321 -14.85 15.82 -9.19
N LEU A 322 -14.91 16.68 -10.22
CA LEU A 322 -15.65 17.95 -10.18
C LEU A 322 -17.16 17.72 -10.05
N CYS A 323 -17.74 16.82 -10.85
CA CYS A 323 -19.16 16.47 -10.74
C CYS A 323 -19.49 15.86 -9.37
N GLY A 324 -18.58 15.08 -8.78
CA GLY A 324 -18.72 14.63 -7.40
C GLY A 324 -18.66 15.76 -6.37
N LEU A 325 -17.73 16.70 -6.56
CA LEU A 325 -17.55 17.87 -5.70
C LEU A 325 -18.79 18.77 -5.69
N GLU A 326 -19.44 18.98 -6.84
CA GLU A 326 -20.70 19.73 -6.93
C GLU A 326 -21.79 19.15 -6.02
N VAL A 327 -21.83 17.83 -5.84
CA VAL A 327 -22.77 17.21 -4.89
C VAL A 327 -22.38 17.45 -3.44
N VAL A 328 -21.08 17.51 -3.13
CA VAL A 328 -20.62 17.91 -1.79
C VAL A 328 -20.96 19.38 -1.52
N GLU A 329 -20.84 20.25 -2.52
CA GLU A 329 -21.28 21.65 -2.43
C GLU A 329 -22.78 21.74 -2.21
N HIS A 330 -23.57 20.95 -2.93
CA HIS A 330 -25.00 20.83 -2.70
C HIS A 330 -25.31 20.31 -1.27
N ALA A 331 -24.53 19.34 -0.79
CA ALA A 331 -24.65 18.82 0.58
C ALA A 331 -24.35 19.89 1.64
N CYS A 332 -23.53 20.90 1.34
CA CYS A 332 -23.37 22.05 2.22
C CYS A 332 -24.67 22.86 2.37
N GLY A 333 -25.61 22.80 1.42
CA GLY A 333 -26.93 23.42 1.51
C GLY A 333 -28.00 22.53 2.15
N LEU A 334 -27.73 21.24 2.38
CA LEU A 334 -28.75 20.25 2.71
C LEU A 334 -29.47 20.50 4.04
N ALA A 335 -28.84 21.23 4.98
CA ALA A 335 -29.46 21.58 6.25
C ALA A 335 -30.81 22.31 6.06
N ASN A 336 -30.93 23.14 5.02
CA ASN A 336 -32.19 23.82 4.69
C ASN A 336 -33.21 22.87 4.02
N LEU A 337 -32.73 21.89 3.24
CA LEU A 337 -33.58 20.88 2.60
C LEU A 337 -34.16 19.86 3.59
N GLN A 338 -33.64 19.80 4.81
CA GLN A 338 -34.17 18.98 5.91
C GLN A 338 -35.32 19.66 6.67
N ILE A 339 -35.63 20.94 6.39
CA ILE A 339 -36.72 21.66 7.04
C ILE A 339 -38.05 20.95 6.73
N GLY A 340 -38.79 20.64 7.78
CA GLY A 340 -40.13 20.07 7.68
C GLY A 340 -41.18 21.13 7.38
N GLU A 341 -42.42 20.68 7.19
CA GLU A 341 -43.56 21.55 6.93
C GLU A 341 -44.35 21.75 8.24
N PHE A 342 -44.90 22.94 8.45
CA PHE A 342 -45.76 23.24 9.59
C PHE A 342 -47.03 23.91 9.10
N VAL A 343 -48.18 23.40 9.54
CA VAL A 343 -49.51 23.92 9.24
C VAL A 343 -50.23 24.14 10.56
N SER A 344 -50.41 25.40 10.94
CA SER A 344 -51.15 25.78 12.13
C SER A 344 -52.65 25.60 11.94
N ASN A 345 -53.34 25.15 12.98
CA ASN A 345 -54.81 25.09 13.06
C ASN A 345 -55.46 24.40 11.84
N ILE A 346 -54.95 23.23 11.46
CA ILE A 346 -55.53 22.43 10.38
C ILE A 346 -56.97 21.99 10.72
N SER A 347 -57.27 21.87 12.01
CA SER A 347 -58.63 21.67 12.52
C SER A 347 -58.73 22.12 13.98
N ASN A 348 -59.67 23.02 14.31
CA ASN A 348 -60.11 23.36 15.67
C ASN A 348 -59.03 23.30 16.79
N GLY A 349 -57.93 24.04 16.64
CA GLY A 349 -56.84 24.11 17.61
C GLY A 349 -55.78 23.02 17.51
N VAL A 350 -55.81 22.21 16.44
CA VAL A 350 -54.80 21.19 16.14
C VAL A 350 -53.82 21.72 15.11
N ASP A 351 -52.54 21.72 15.46
CA ASP A 351 -51.43 21.98 14.54
C ASP A 351 -50.92 20.67 13.95
N SER A 352 -50.41 20.72 12.72
CA SER A 352 -49.77 19.58 12.05
C SER A 352 -48.37 19.97 11.60
N TYR A 353 -47.41 19.05 11.73
CA TYR A 353 -46.06 19.27 11.23
C TYR A 353 -45.43 17.96 10.75
N SER A 354 -44.45 18.09 9.86
CA SER A 354 -43.61 16.98 9.41
C SER A 354 -42.17 17.16 9.89
N ILE A 355 -41.49 16.05 10.19
CA ILE A 355 -40.07 16.04 10.53
C ILE A 355 -39.38 15.03 9.60
N ARG A 356 -38.26 15.44 9.01
CA ARG A 356 -37.40 14.56 8.23
C ARG A 356 -36.32 13.97 9.13
N GLU A 357 -36.45 12.70 9.47
CA GLU A 357 -35.48 12.01 10.32
C GLU A 357 -34.51 11.14 9.52
N PRO A 358 -33.27 10.91 10.04
CA PRO A 358 -32.36 9.92 9.46
C PRO A 358 -32.93 8.50 9.59
N LEU A 359 -32.69 7.68 8.58
CA LEU A 359 -33.13 6.29 8.47
C LEU A 359 -32.34 5.36 9.38
N GLY A 360 -31.01 5.47 9.41
CA GLY A 360 -30.15 4.50 10.09
C GLY A 360 -28.81 4.28 9.41
N VAL A 361 -28.43 3.01 9.30
CA VAL A 361 -27.33 2.57 8.44
C VAL A 361 -27.84 2.46 7.01
N CYS A 362 -27.21 3.16 6.09
CA CYS A 362 -27.48 3.05 4.66
C CYS A 362 -26.28 2.41 3.96
N ALA A 363 -26.50 1.83 2.78
CA ALA A 363 -25.44 1.28 1.95
C ALA A 363 -25.47 1.85 0.53
N GLY A 364 -24.29 1.93 -0.09
CA GLY A 364 -24.11 2.36 -1.47
C GLY A 364 -23.28 1.35 -2.24
N ILE A 365 -23.76 0.94 -3.41
CA ILE A 365 -23.07 0.02 -4.32
C ILE A 365 -22.78 0.79 -5.60
N CYS A 366 -21.51 1.00 -5.90
CA CYS A 366 -21.06 1.84 -7.01
C CYS A 366 -20.52 0.99 -8.17
N PRO A 367 -20.69 1.46 -9.43
CA PRO A 367 -20.07 0.85 -10.59
C PRO A 367 -18.59 1.29 -10.69
N PHE A 368 -17.93 0.85 -11.76
CA PHE A 368 -16.53 1.20 -12.02
C PHE A 368 -16.39 2.49 -12.82
N ASP A 369 -17.40 2.92 -13.57
CA ASP A 369 -17.25 4.00 -14.55
C ASP A 369 -16.94 5.37 -13.94
N PHE A 370 -17.40 5.63 -12.71
CA PHE A 370 -17.19 6.90 -12.01
C PHE A 370 -16.85 6.69 -10.53
N PRO A 371 -15.59 6.34 -10.22
CA PRO A 371 -15.17 5.95 -8.86
C PRO A 371 -15.05 7.12 -7.87
N ALA A 372 -15.17 8.38 -8.31
CA ALA A 372 -15.27 9.53 -7.42
C ALA A 372 -16.69 10.09 -7.34
N MET A 373 -17.29 10.42 -8.48
CA MET A 373 -18.61 11.05 -8.57
C MET A 373 -19.70 10.23 -7.85
N ILE A 374 -19.82 8.94 -8.16
CA ILE A 374 -20.93 8.12 -7.67
C ILE A 374 -20.85 7.89 -6.16
N PRO A 375 -19.67 7.53 -5.58
CA PRO A 375 -19.53 7.54 -4.12
C PRO A 375 -19.95 8.86 -3.49
N LEU A 376 -19.52 10.00 -4.04
CA LEU A 376 -19.87 11.31 -3.52
C LEU A 376 -21.37 11.59 -3.61
N TRP A 377 -22.05 11.14 -4.65
CA TRP A 377 -23.51 11.26 -4.74
C TRP A 377 -24.23 10.58 -3.57
N MET A 378 -23.75 9.39 -3.22
CA MET A 378 -24.39 8.54 -2.23
C MET A 378 -24.04 8.94 -0.80
N PHE A 379 -22.77 8.80 -0.41
CA PHE A 379 -22.42 8.88 1.02
C PHE A 379 -22.45 10.32 1.52
N SER A 380 -22.10 11.33 0.71
CA SER A 380 -22.06 12.72 1.17
C SER A 380 -23.45 13.20 1.58
N THR A 381 -24.46 12.92 0.74
CA THR A 381 -25.87 13.23 1.00
C THR A 381 -26.38 12.44 2.20
N ALA A 382 -26.16 11.12 2.23
CA ALA A 382 -26.67 10.26 3.30
C ALA A 382 -26.10 10.65 4.68
N VAL A 383 -24.80 10.90 4.75
CA VAL A 383 -24.10 11.29 5.98
C VAL A 383 -24.53 12.68 6.43
N THR A 384 -24.68 13.64 5.51
CA THR A 384 -25.16 14.99 5.84
C THR A 384 -26.58 14.95 6.39
N CYS A 385 -27.43 14.06 5.87
CA CYS A 385 -28.76 13.82 6.40
C CYS A 385 -28.77 13.25 7.83
N GLY A 386 -27.64 12.74 8.34
CA GLY A 386 -27.52 12.14 9.67
C GLY A 386 -27.50 10.61 9.68
N ASN A 387 -27.39 9.95 8.52
CA ASN A 387 -27.22 8.50 8.43
C ASN A 387 -25.75 8.11 8.58
N THR A 388 -25.50 6.84 8.91
CA THR A 388 -24.19 6.22 8.72
C THR A 388 -24.17 5.40 7.45
N PHE A 389 -23.00 5.17 6.86
CA PHE A 389 -22.90 4.68 5.49
C PHE A 389 -21.89 3.53 5.36
N ILE A 390 -22.31 2.48 4.64
CA ILE A 390 -21.47 1.38 4.16
C ILE A 390 -21.31 1.55 2.65
N LEU A 391 -20.11 1.89 2.18
CA LEU A 391 -19.81 2.02 0.77
C LEU A 391 -19.17 0.73 0.25
N LYS A 392 -19.71 0.18 -0.84
CA LYS A 392 -19.10 -0.87 -1.64
C LYS A 392 -18.73 -0.30 -3.00
N PRO A 393 -17.48 0.13 -3.21
CA PRO A 393 -17.01 0.56 -4.53
C PRO A 393 -16.81 -0.64 -5.46
N SER A 394 -16.60 -0.36 -6.74
CA SER A 394 -16.23 -1.37 -7.73
C SER A 394 -14.89 -2.04 -7.37
N GLU A 395 -14.81 -3.34 -7.61
CA GLU A 395 -13.58 -4.14 -7.48
C GLU A 395 -12.62 -3.97 -8.67
N LYS A 396 -13.02 -3.26 -9.74
CA LYS A 396 -12.14 -3.02 -10.90
C LYS A 396 -11.18 -1.86 -10.69
N ASP A 397 -11.50 -0.94 -9.79
CA ASP A 397 -10.77 0.28 -9.48
C ASP A 397 -10.92 0.73 -8.00
N PRO A 398 -10.76 -0.18 -7.01
CA PRO A 398 -11.04 0.13 -5.61
C PRO A 398 -9.91 0.85 -4.88
N GLY A 399 -8.75 1.01 -5.53
CA GLY A 399 -7.53 1.50 -4.89
C GLY A 399 -6.36 0.54 -4.86
N LYS A 400 -5.23 1.04 -4.34
CA LYS A 400 -3.98 0.34 -4.01
C LYS A 400 -3.43 0.90 -2.71
N LYS A 401 -2.89 0.02 -1.86
CA LYS A 401 -2.15 0.46 -0.69
C LYS A 401 -0.69 0.71 -1.08
N THR A 402 -0.34 1.96 -1.32
CA THR A 402 1.03 2.33 -1.71
C THR A 402 1.78 2.87 -0.51
N SER A 403 2.86 2.18 -0.13
CA SER A 403 3.78 2.70 0.88
C SER A 403 4.72 3.71 0.22
N VAL A 404 4.26 4.95 0.01
CA VAL A 404 5.14 6.03 -0.47
C VAL A 404 5.78 6.71 0.73
N VAL A 405 7.13 6.70 0.80
CA VAL A 405 7.87 7.55 1.73
C VAL A 405 7.79 9.00 1.22
N ALA A 406 6.78 9.75 1.65
CA ALA A 406 6.71 11.18 1.37
C ALA A 406 7.90 11.90 2.03
N LYS A 407 8.77 12.48 1.20
CA LYS A 407 9.87 13.34 1.64
C LYS A 407 9.32 14.74 1.93
N ASN A 408 8.68 14.95 3.08
CA ASN A 408 8.45 16.30 3.60
C ASN A 408 9.45 16.61 4.73
N LEU A 409 10.10 17.76 4.60
CA LEU A 409 11.35 18.14 5.28
C LEU A 409 11.26 18.33 6.81
N LYS A 410 10.15 17.97 7.47
CA LYS A 410 9.91 18.31 8.89
C LYS A 410 9.32 17.19 9.78
N SER A 411 8.93 16.05 9.23
CA SER A 411 8.52 14.86 10.01
C SER A 411 8.45 13.64 9.08
N VAL A 412 8.99 12.51 9.50
CA VAL A 412 8.81 11.23 8.79
C VAL A 412 7.88 10.38 9.62
N GLU A 413 6.59 10.51 9.37
CA GLU A 413 5.65 9.44 9.65
C GLU A 413 5.62 8.55 8.40
N ALA A 414 5.60 7.23 8.58
CA ALA A 414 5.31 6.33 7.47
C ALA A 414 3.82 6.51 7.15
N THR A 415 3.50 7.51 6.32
CA THR A 415 2.16 7.68 5.78
C THR A 415 2.03 6.63 4.68
N SER A 416 1.40 5.50 4.99
CA SER A 416 0.85 4.64 3.96
C SER A 416 -0.21 5.46 3.23
N TYR A 417 0.01 5.77 1.96
CA TYR A 417 -1.00 6.41 1.14
C TYR A 417 -1.90 5.31 0.60
N LEU A 418 -3.19 5.51 0.75
CA LEU A 418 -4.17 4.70 0.06
C LEU A 418 -4.49 5.42 -1.23
N GLU A 419 -4.06 4.81 -2.32
CA GLU A 419 -4.44 5.19 -3.66
C GLU A 419 -5.79 4.50 -3.91
N GLY A 420 -6.74 5.16 -4.56
CA GLY A 420 -8.11 4.69 -4.78
C GLY A 420 -9.11 5.79 -4.48
N ALA A 421 -9.86 6.24 -5.49
CA ALA A 421 -10.71 7.43 -5.37
C ALA A 421 -11.66 7.34 -4.16
N ALA A 422 -12.41 6.25 -4.00
CA ALA A 422 -13.31 6.05 -2.86
C ALA A 422 -12.58 6.06 -1.50
N VAL A 423 -11.37 5.49 -1.45
CA VAL A 423 -10.57 5.40 -0.22
C VAL A 423 -9.95 6.75 0.14
N MET A 424 -9.38 7.45 -0.83
CA MET A 424 -8.86 8.82 -0.69
C MET A 424 -9.98 9.76 -0.23
N LEU A 425 -11.17 9.67 -0.83
CA LEU A 425 -12.33 10.46 -0.41
C LEU A 425 -12.72 10.17 1.05
N ALA A 426 -12.62 8.92 1.50
CA ALA A 426 -12.88 8.58 2.89
C ALA A 426 -11.80 9.10 3.86
N GLU A 427 -10.52 9.11 3.45
CA GLU A 427 -9.44 9.78 4.21
C GLU A 427 -9.71 11.28 4.34
N LEU A 428 -10.08 11.94 3.25
CA LEU A 428 -10.44 13.36 3.25
C LEU A 428 -11.68 13.63 4.10
N ALA A 429 -12.68 12.73 4.10
CA ALA A 429 -13.85 12.86 4.97
C ALA A 429 -13.47 12.73 6.45
N ALA A 430 -12.57 11.80 6.80
CA ALA A 430 -12.04 11.68 8.15
C ALA A 430 -11.23 12.94 8.55
N GLU A 431 -10.39 13.46 7.65
CA GLU A 431 -9.66 14.73 7.85
C GLU A 431 -10.62 15.92 8.01
N ALA A 432 -11.76 15.92 7.32
CA ALA A 432 -12.82 16.91 7.47
C ALA A 432 -13.49 16.87 8.86
N GLY A 433 -13.25 15.83 9.65
CA GLY A 433 -13.81 15.65 10.99
C GLY A 433 -15.02 14.73 11.02
N LEU A 434 -15.23 13.91 9.98
CA LEU A 434 -16.29 12.91 9.99
C LEU A 434 -16.01 11.88 11.10
N PRO A 435 -16.97 11.59 12.00
CA PRO A 435 -16.72 10.67 13.10
C PRO A 435 -16.45 9.22 12.65
N ASN A 436 -15.59 8.54 13.40
CA ASN A 436 -15.26 7.14 13.17
C ASN A 436 -16.52 6.26 13.10
N GLY A 437 -16.62 5.43 12.06
CA GLY A 437 -17.75 4.53 11.84
C GLY A 437 -18.93 5.17 11.11
N VAL A 438 -18.97 6.49 10.91
CA VAL A 438 -20.03 7.11 10.10
C VAL A 438 -19.89 6.76 8.63
N LEU A 439 -18.66 6.63 8.12
CA LEU A 439 -18.36 6.07 6.80
C LEU A 439 -17.50 4.82 6.98
N ASN A 440 -17.88 3.73 6.30
CA ASN A 440 -17.11 2.50 6.22
C ASN A 440 -17.05 2.07 4.75
N ILE A 441 -15.98 1.38 4.37
CA ILE A 441 -15.77 0.84 3.03
C ILE A 441 -15.53 -0.66 3.16
N VAL A 442 -16.31 -1.45 2.42
CA VAL A 442 -16.12 -2.89 2.29
C VAL A 442 -15.94 -3.23 0.81
N HIS A 443 -14.97 -4.09 0.51
CA HIS A 443 -14.70 -4.54 -0.85
C HIS A 443 -15.26 -5.95 -1.11
N GLY A 444 -15.46 -6.33 -2.36
CA GLY A 444 -15.91 -7.67 -2.73
C GLY A 444 -16.66 -7.67 -4.07
N SER A 445 -17.27 -8.80 -4.42
CA SER A 445 -18.05 -8.97 -5.65
C SER A 445 -19.54 -9.17 -5.34
N ASN A 446 -20.21 -10.17 -5.91
CA ASN A 446 -21.66 -10.35 -5.76
C ASN A 446 -22.07 -10.81 -4.36
N GLU A 447 -21.24 -11.58 -3.66
CA GLU A 447 -21.60 -12.13 -2.34
C GLU A 447 -21.83 -11.02 -1.31
N ILE A 448 -20.97 -10.01 -1.27
CA ILE A 448 -21.10 -8.88 -0.36
C ILE A 448 -22.32 -8.01 -0.69
N ILE A 449 -22.68 -7.92 -1.98
CA ILE A 449 -23.91 -7.22 -2.42
C ILE A 449 -25.14 -7.92 -1.86
N SER A 450 -25.22 -9.25 -1.98
CA SER A 450 -26.30 -10.02 -1.37
C SER A 450 -26.34 -9.81 0.15
N THR A 451 -25.18 -9.85 0.81
CA THR A 451 -25.12 -9.64 2.26
C THR A 451 -25.62 -8.25 2.67
N ILE A 452 -25.30 -7.19 1.90
CA ILE A 452 -25.85 -5.84 2.09
C ILE A 452 -27.38 -5.84 1.93
N CYS A 453 -27.89 -6.55 0.93
CA CYS A 453 -29.32 -6.65 0.64
C CYS A 453 -30.09 -7.50 1.65
N ASP A 454 -29.42 -8.41 2.37
CA ASP A 454 -30.06 -9.29 3.34
C ASP A 454 -29.92 -8.82 4.80
N ASP A 455 -29.05 -7.83 5.07
CA ASP A 455 -28.79 -7.36 6.45
C ASP A 455 -29.92 -6.43 6.97
N ASP A 456 -30.54 -6.80 8.09
CA ASP A 456 -31.66 -6.07 8.73
C ASP A 456 -31.27 -4.71 9.33
N ASP A 457 -29.99 -4.50 9.65
CA ASP A 457 -29.51 -3.24 10.21
C ASP A 457 -29.35 -2.15 9.13
N ILE A 458 -29.23 -2.55 7.86
CA ILE A 458 -29.21 -1.63 6.71
C ILE A 458 -30.64 -1.25 6.34
N LYS A 459 -30.96 0.04 6.36
CA LYS A 459 -32.32 0.58 6.15
C LYS A 459 -32.58 1.08 4.73
N ALA A 460 -31.52 1.41 4.00
CA ALA A 460 -31.63 1.82 2.61
C ALA A 460 -30.39 1.39 1.82
N VAL A 461 -30.60 1.03 0.56
CA VAL A 461 -29.53 0.67 -0.38
C VAL A 461 -29.66 1.58 -1.61
N SER A 462 -28.59 2.29 -1.93
CA SER A 462 -28.43 2.99 -3.21
C SER A 462 -27.53 2.16 -4.13
N PHE A 463 -27.99 1.91 -5.34
CA PHE A 463 -27.27 1.14 -6.35
C PHE A 463 -27.17 1.98 -7.61
N VAL A 464 -25.96 2.07 -8.18
CA VAL A 464 -25.76 2.54 -9.55
C VAL A 464 -25.04 1.46 -10.34
N GLY A 465 -25.58 1.12 -11.50
CA GLY A 465 -24.96 0.13 -12.38
C GLY A 465 -25.90 -0.33 -13.50
N PRO A 466 -25.49 -1.37 -14.25
CA PRO A 466 -26.21 -1.82 -15.43
C PRO A 466 -27.62 -2.33 -15.09
N SER A 467 -28.58 -2.00 -15.95
CA SER A 467 -30.00 -2.37 -15.77
C SER A 467 -30.28 -3.88 -15.60
N THR A 468 -29.39 -4.74 -16.10
CA THR A 468 -29.45 -6.21 -15.95
C THR A 468 -29.33 -6.66 -14.50
N HIS A 469 -28.68 -5.87 -13.65
CA HIS A 469 -28.57 -6.12 -12.21
C HIS A 469 -29.71 -5.46 -11.40
N GLY A 470 -30.60 -4.71 -12.04
CA GLY A 470 -31.76 -4.08 -11.39
C GLY A 470 -33.03 -4.94 -11.40
N HIS A 471 -33.16 -5.92 -12.30
CA HIS A 471 -34.39 -6.69 -12.48
C HIS A 471 -34.17 -8.20 -12.74
N GLY A 472 -35.01 -9.03 -12.12
CA GLY A 472 -35.35 -10.39 -12.56
C GLY A 472 -34.49 -11.56 -12.07
N LYS A 473 -33.19 -11.36 -11.77
CA LYS A 473 -32.30 -12.40 -11.18
C LYS A 473 -31.16 -11.84 -10.33
N SER A 474 -31.25 -10.57 -9.96
CA SER A 474 -30.21 -9.89 -9.17
C SER A 474 -30.49 -9.99 -7.66
N PRO A 475 -29.44 -9.87 -6.82
CA PRO A 475 -29.61 -9.81 -5.36
C PRO A 475 -30.50 -8.64 -4.88
N LEU A 476 -30.83 -7.69 -5.75
CA LEU A 476 -31.72 -6.55 -5.48
C LEU A 476 -33.21 -6.86 -5.71
N SER A 477 -33.55 -8.04 -6.24
CA SER A 477 -34.92 -8.38 -6.68
C SER A 477 -35.97 -8.43 -5.56
N GLY A 478 -35.56 -8.50 -4.30
CA GLY A 478 -36.45 -8.48 -3.12
C GLY A 478 -36.67 -7.11 -2.48
N LEU A 479 -36.03 -6.05 -2.97
CA LEU A 479 -36.10 -4.72 -2.37
C LEU A 479 -37.17 -3.83 -3.03
N VAL A 480 -37.86 -2.99 -2.25
CA VAL A 480 -38.86 -2.05 -2.77
C VAL A 480 -38.16 -0.79 -3.30
N PRO A 481 -38.23 -0.51 -4.62
CA PRO A 481 -37.63 0.70 -5.17
C PRO A 481 -38.46 1.92 -4.75
N VAL A 482 -37.82 2.89 -4.13
CA VAL A 482 -38.46 4.14 -3.66
C VAL A 482 -38.13 5.31 -4.58
N SER A 483 -37.04 5.24 -5.32
CA SER A 483 -36.77 6.14 -6.44
C SER A 483 -35.93 5.44 -7.50
N VAL A 484 -36.38 5.55 -8.75
CA VAL A 484 -35.65 5.07 -9.93
C VAL A 484 -35.31 6.29 -10.77
N MET A 485 -34.03 6.67 -10.78
CA MET A 485 -33.52 7.69 -11.68
C MET A 485 -32.78 6.97 -12.81
N LYS A 486 -33.41 6.96 -13.99
CA LYS A 486 -32.78 6.47 -15.23
C LYS A 486 -31.84 7.55 -15.72
N PHE A 487 -30.54 7.28 -15.73
CA PHE A 487 -29.59 8.06 -16.51
C PHE A 487 -29.69 7.56 -17.95
N GLY A 488 -30.51 8.26 -18.74
CA GLY A 488 -30.59 8.01 -20.17
C GLY A 488 -29.37 8.63 -20.85
N ASN A 489 -28.54 7.83 -21.52
CA ASN A 489 -27.72 8.36 -22.59
C ASN A 489 -28.67 8.92 -23.65
N THR A 490 -28.53 10.20 -23.98
CA THR A 490 -29.19 10.78 -25.15
C THR A 490 -28.66 10.10 -26.39
N ALA A 491 -29.41 9.14 -26.94
CA ALA A 491 -29.33 8.85 -28.36
C ALA A 491 -29.83 10.10 -29.10
N LYS A 492 -28.92 11.01 -29.50
CA LYS A 492 -29.23 11.99 -30.54
C LYS A 492 -29.42 11.22 -31.85
N HIS A 493 -30.65 10.77 -32.11
CA HIS A 493 -31.04 10.38 -33.46
C HIS A 493 -31.16 11.66 -34.30
N SER A 494 -30.13 11.95 -35.11
CA SER A 494 -30.28 12.88 -36.23
C SER A 494 -31.07 12.18 -37.33
N SER A 495 -32.38 12.40 -37.38
CA SER A 495 -33.18 12.05 -38.56
C SER A 495 -34.17 13.16 -38.88
N ASN A 496 -33.81 13.93 -39.91
CA ASN A 496 -34.63 14.73 -40.83
C ASN A 496 -35.86 15.47 -40.29
N THR A 497 -35.74 16.79 -40.12
CA THR A 497 -36.65 17.78 -40.74
C THR A 497 -36.08 19.19 -40.63
N GLU A 498 -36.17 19.94 -41.73
CA GLU A 498 -35.61 21.28 -41.97
C GLU A 498 -36.02 22.33 -40.93
N VAL A 499 -35.03 23.05 -40.38
CA VAL A 499 -35.06 24.52 -40.21
C VAL A 499 -33.61 25.02 -40.27
N ASP A 500 -33.34 25.90 -41.24
CA ASP A 500 -32.06 26.61 -41.42
C ASP A 500 -31.62 27.35 -40.14
N ILE A 501 -30.50 26.91 -39.56
CA ILE A 501 -29.62 27.75 -38.76
C ILE A 501 -28.20 27.52 -39.27
N SER A 502 -27.58 28.61 -39.73
CA SER A 502 -26.24 28.69 -40.31
C SER A 502 -25.17 27.98 -39.48
N VAL A 503 -24.46 27.06 -40.14
CA VAL A 503 -23.32 26.30 -39.65
C VAL A 503 -22.04 27.15 -39.70
N MET A 504 -21.40 27.39 -38.56
CA MET A 504 -19.95 27.52 -38.40
C MET A 504 -19.58 27.23 -36.93
N GLY A 505 -18.88 26.09 -36.70
CA GLY A 505 -18.52 25.51 -35.40
C GLY A 505 -19.58 24.47 -34.96
N ASP A 506 -19.30 23.21 -34.62
CA ASP A 506 -18.08 22.51 -34.28
C ASP A 506 -18.28 21.01 -34.61
N ASN A 507 -17.40 20.43 -35.43
CA ASN A 507 -17.40 18.98 -35.72
C ASN A 507 -16.69 18.15 -34.62
N ASP A 508 -16.09 18.79 -33.63
CA ASP A 508 -15.31 18.11 -32.57
C ASP A 508 -16.17 17.59 -31.40
N GLU A 509 -17.38 18.13 -31.18
CA GLU A 509 -18.24 17.73 -30.05
C GLU A 509 -18.81 16.31 -30.22
N LEU A 510 -19.16 15.93 -31.45
CA LEU A 510 -19.78 14.63 -31.78
C LEU A 510 -18.85 13.42 -31.63
N VAL A 511 -17.53 13.62 -31.68
CA VAL A 511 -16.56 12.51 -31.58
C VAL A 511 -16.39 12.06 -30.13
N SER A 512 -16.56 12.96 -29.15
CA SER A 512 -16.43 12.65 -27.72
C SER A 512 -17.62 11.86 -27.14
N ASP A 513 -18.84 12.15 -27.60
CA ASP A 513 -20.08 11.60 -27.04
C ASP A 513 -20.38 10.13 -27.42
N THR A 514 -19.62 9.52 -28.33
CA THR A 514 -20.02 8.24 -28.97
C THR A 514 -19.46 6.98 -28.32
N TRP A 515 -18.56 7.08 -27.33
CA TRP A 515 -17.76 5.95 -26.86
C TRP A 515 -18.21 5.26 -25.55
N SER A 516 -19.10 5.84 -24.74
CA SER A 516 -19.65 5.20 -23.54
C SER A 516 -21.07 4.69 -23.78
N ARG A 517 -21.24 3.38 -23.98
CA ARG A 517 -22.52 2.73 -24.28
C ARG A 517 -22.94 1.74 -23.18
N GLU A 518 -23.29 2.23 -21.99
CA GLU A 518 -24.15 1.48 -21.07
C GLU A 518 -25.15 2.44 -20.39
N ALA A 519 -26.43 2.04 -20.33
CA ALA A 519 -27.45 2.81 -19.62
C ALA A 519 -27.37 2.48 -18.12
N GLU A 520 -26.97 3.47 -17.31
CA GLU A 520 -26.89 3.33 -15.87
C GLU A 520 -28.23 3.66 -15.20
N LEU A 521 -28.64 2.81 -14.25
CA LEU A 521 -29.77 3.07 -13.38
C LEU A 521 -29.25 3.49 -12.01
N SER A 522 -29.70 4.63 -11.50
CA SER A 522 -29.64 4.93 -10.07
C SER A 522 -30.93 4.50 -9.41
N LEU A 523 -30.81 3.56 -8.48
CA LEU A 523 -31.94 2.98 -7.74
C LEU A 523 -31.70 3.22 -6.25
N VAL A 524 -32.69 3.82 -5.58
CA VAL A 524 -32.73 3.87 -4.12
C VAL A 524 -33.84 2.95 -3.65
N PHE A 525 -33.46 1.98 -2.82
CA PHE A 525 -34.37 1.02 -2.21
C PHE A 525 -34.48 1.31 -0.72
N LEU A 526 -35.72 1.36 -0.20
CA LEU A 526 -35.96 1.30 1.25
C LEU A 526 -36.24 -0.15 1.63
N LYS A 527 -35.70 -0.57 2.77
CA LYS A 527 -36.04 -1.83 3.41
C LYS A 527 -37.16 -1.56 4.42
N GLU A 528 -38.27 -2.29 4.29
CA GLU A 528 -39.39 -2.25 5.25
C GLU A 528 -39.00 -2.87 6.60
#